data_AF-A0A920NBW2-F1
#
_entry.id   AF-A0A920NBW2-F1
#
_cell.length_a   1.000
_cell.length_b   1.000
_cell.length_c   1.000
_cell.angle_alpha   90.00
_cell.angle_beta   90.00
_cell.angle_gamma   90.00
#
_symmetry.space_group_name_H-M   'P 1'
#
loop_
_entity.id
_entity.type
_entity.pdbx_description
1 polymer ?
#
loop_
_entity_poly.entity_id
_entity_poly.type
_entity_poly.pdbx_seq_one_letter_code
_entity_poly.pdbx_strand_id
1 'polypeptide(L)' 'MTMTKAELKELGIESLPGNLWEAIQVTEKSDLVKEALGESVFHSFIENKKIEWDRYSGQISQYELDRYLPTL' A
#
# COMPACT_ATOMS: atom_id res chain seq x y z
N MET A 1 7.61 -4.45 -24.49
CA MET A 1 8.80 -4.74 -23.66
C MET A 1 8.65 -3.96 -22.38
N THR A 2 8.69 -4.62 -21.23
CA THR A 2 8.58 -3.97 -19.92
C THR A 2 9.99 -3.57 -19.48
N MET A 3 10.20 -2.30 -19.14
CA MET A 3 11.50 -1.85 -18.62
C MET A 3 11.80 -2.51 -17.28
N THR A 4 13.06 -2.85 -17.05
CA THR A 4 13.51 -3.41 -15.79
C THR A 4 13.50 -2.34 -14.69
N LYS A 5 13.44 -2.76 -13.42
CA LYS A 5 13.52 -1.84 -12.27
C LYS A 5 14.82 -1.02 -12.27
N ALA A 6 15.91 -1.57 -12.82
CA ALA A 6 17.18 -0.89 -12.92
C ALA A 6 17.13 0.25 -13.94
N GLU A 7 16.58 0.01 -15.14
CA GLU A 7 16.42 1.03 -16.18
C GLU A 7 15.48 2.16 -15.75
N LEU A 8 14.38 1.84 -15.05
CA LEU A 8 13.48 2.86 -14.50
C LEU A 8 14.19 3.76 -13.47
N LYS A 9 15.03 3.16 -12.63
CA LYS A 9 15.81 3.90 -11.63
C LYS A 9 16.86 4.80 -12.29
N GLU A 10 17.52 4.34 -13.35
CA GLU A 10 18.47 5.16 -14.13
C GLU A 10 17.80 6.36 -14.80
N LEU A 11 16.52 6.23 -15.17
CA LEU A 11 15.71 7.30 -15.73
C LEU A 11 15.07 8.22 -14.67
N GLY A 12 15.36 7.99 -13.38
CA GLY A 12 14.76 8.76 -12.28
C GLY A 12 13.26 8.53 -12.09
N ILE A 13 12.73 7.44 -12.65
CA ILE A 13 11.31 7.08 -12.54
C ILE A 13 11.13 6.25 -11.28
N GLU A 14 10.56 6.87 -10.26
CA GLU A 14 10.18 6.17 -9.03
C GLU A 14 8.96 5.28 -9.27
N SER A 15 8.96 4.12 -8.62
CA SER A 15 7.80 3.24 -8.64
C SER A 15 6.75 3.76 -7.66
N LEU A 16 5.48 3.64 -8.04
CA LEU A 16 4.40 3.84 -7.09
C LEU A 16 4.46 2.79 -5.97
N PRO A 17 3.87 3.09 -4.79
CA PRO A 17 3.73 2.13 -3.71
C PRO A 17 3.15 0.80 -4.20
N GLY A 18 3.77 -0.31 -3.82
CA GLY A 18 3.41 -1.65 -4.28
C GLY A 18 2.21 -2.25 -3.56
N ASN A 19 1.75 -1.63 -2.48
CA ASN A 19 0.63 -2.08 -1.67
C ASN A 19 0.04 -0.91 -0.85
N LEU A 20 -1.05 -1.19 -0.16
CA LEU A 20 -1.75 -0.19 0.67
C LEU A 20 -0.87 0.32 1.83
N TRP A 21 -0.06 -0.53 2.45
CA TRP A 21 0.81 -0.10 3.56
C TRP A 21 1.83 0.96 3.12
N GLU A 22 2.54 0.70 2.03
CA GLU A 22 3.48 1.66 1.44
C GLU A 22 2.76 2.96 1.03
N ALA A 23 1.54 2.86 0.49
CA ALA A 23 0.75 4.03 0.10
C ALA A 23 0.34 4.87 1.31
N ILE A 24 -0.03 4.25 2.44
CA ILE A 24 -0.30 4.95 3.70
C ILE A 24 0.94 5.71 4.14
N GLN A 25 2.11 5.07 4.16
CA GLN A 25 3.36 5.70 4.60
C GLN A 25 3.78 6.91 3.73
N VAL A 26 3.54 6.85 2.42
CA VAL A 26 3.76 7.99 1.52
C VAL A 26 2.74 9.08 1.80
N THR A 27 1.47 8.72 1.99
CA THR A 27 0.38 9.67 2.22
C THR A 27 0.53 10.40 3.55
N GLU A 28 0.99 9.72 4.62
CA GLU A 28 1.27 10.31 5.94
C GLU A 28 2.27 11.49 5.90
N LYS A 29 3.13 11.52 4.87
CA LYS A 29 4.15 12.56 4.67
C LYS A 29 3.73 13.62 3.65
N SER A 30 2.52 13.53 3.11
CA SER A 30 2.05 14.39 2.02
C SER A 30 1.30 15.61 2.54
N ASP A 31 1.98 16.76 2.54
CA ASP A 31 1.37 18.05 2.88
C ASP A 31 0.21 18.40 1.93
N LEU A 32 0.33 18.05 0.64
CA LEU A 32 -0.71 18.27 -0.36
C LEU A 32 -2.02 17.54 0.01
N VAL A 33 -1.92 16.26 0.38
CA VAL A 33 -3.11 15.47 0.73
C VAL A 33 -3.70 15.96 2.05
N LYS A 34 -2.84 16.34 3.00
CA LYS A 34 -3.25 16.90 4.28
C LYS A 34 -4.00 18.22 4.12
N GLU A 35 -3.51 19.12 3.27
CA GLU A 35 -4.18 20.38 2.96
C GLU A 35 -5.52 20.17 2.26
N ALA A 36 -5.55 19.27 1.27
CA ALA A 36 -6.77 18.99 0.50
C ALA A 36 -7.90 18.40 1.35
N LEU A 37 -7.58 17.56 2.34
CA LEU A 37 -8.58 16.92 3.22
C LEU A 37 -8.86 17.72 4.49
N GLY A 38 -7.89 18.52 4.97
CA GLY A 38 -7.91 19.14 6.28
C GLY A 38 -7.48 18.19 7.41
N GLU A 39 -6.95 18.75 8.50
CA GLU A 39 -6.27 18.02 9.60
C GLU A 39 -7.08 16.83 10.14
N SER A 40 -8.33 17.08 10.57
CA SER A 40 -9.16 16.06 11.23
C SER A 40 -9.54 14.89 10.30
N VAL A 41 -9.88 15.22 9.04
CA VAL A 41 -10.23 14.22 8.03
C VAL A 41 -9.00 13.43 7.61
N PHE A 42 -7.85 14.09 7.45
CA PHE A 42 -6.59 13.43 7.12
C PHE A 42 -6.21 12.37 8.17
N HIS A 43 -6.22 12.71 9.45
CA HIS A 43 -5.93 11.74 10.53
C HIS A 43 -6.91 10.57 10.53
N SER A 44 -8.21 10.87 10.46
CA SER A 44 -9.25 9.83 10.42
C SER A 44 -9.11 8.93 9.18
N PHE A 45 -8.74 9.50 8.03
CA PHE A 45 -8.49 8.76 6.80
C PHE A 45 -7.31 7.80 6.94
N ILE A 46 -6.17 8.28 7.44
CA ILE A 46 -4.98 7.45 7.66
C ILE A 46 -5.29 6.29 8.62
N GLU A 47 -5.91 6.58 9.77
CA GLU A 47 -6.24 5.55 10.76
C GLU A 47 -7.23 4.51 10.21
N ASN A 48 -8.25 4.95 9.48
CA ASN A 48 -9.17 4.03 8.81
C ASN A 48 -8.44 3.10 7.82
N LYS A 49 -7.45 3.63 7.08
CA LYS A 49 -6.66 2.83 6.13
C LYS A 49 -5.69 1.88 6.81
N LYS A 50 -5.14 2.23 7.98
CA LYS A 50 -4.36 1.29 8.79
C LYS A 50 -5.22 0.13 9.30
N ILE A 51 -6.44 0.41 9.75
CA ILE A 51 -7.41 -0.63 10.17
C ILE A 51 -7.80 -1.53 8.99
N GLU A 52 -7.95 -0.97 7.79
CA GLU A 52 -8.16 -1.75 6.56
C GLU A 52 -6.97 -2.68 6.26
N TRP A 53 -5.75 -2.17 6.34
CA TRP A 53 -4.53 -2.96 6.13
C TRP A 53 -4.37 -4.09 7.15
N ASP A 54 -4.58 -3.82 8.43
CA ASP A 54 -4.49 -4.82 9.50
C ASP A 54 -5.48 -5.97 9.27
N ARG A 55 -6.73 -5.63 8.92
CA ARG A 55 -7.75 -6.63 8.57
C ARG A 55 -7.38 -7.47 7.36
N TYR A 56 -6.79 -6.87 6.33
CA TYR A 56 -6.39 -7.59 5.12
C TYR A 56 -5.17 -8.49 5.36
N SER A 57 -4.11 -7.94 5.98
CA SER A 57 -2.83 -8.64 6.18
C SER A 57 -2.92 -9.81 7.16
N GLY A 58 -3.90 -9.81 8.07
CA GLY A 58 -4.19 -10.93 8.95
C GLY A 58 -5.03 -12.06 8.32
N GLN A 59 -5.55 -11.89 7.10
CA GLN A 59 -6.37 -12.91 6.44
C GLN A 59 -5.51 -13.97 5.75
N ILE A 60 -5.87 -15.24 5.95
CA ILE A 60 -5.36 -16.34 5.13
C ILE A 60 -6.24 -16.43 3.89
N SER A 61 -5.66 -16.16 2.73
CA SER A 61 -6.34 -16.19 1.45
C SER A 61 -6.56 -17.63 0.96
N GLN A 62 -7.58 -17.84 0.12
CA GLN A 62 -7.82 -19.14 -0.51
C GLN A 62 -6.59 -19.60 -1.31
N TYR A 63 -5.90 -18.68 -1.98
CA TYR A 63 -4.65 -18.99 -2.68
C TYR A 63 -3.60 -19.59 -1.74
N GLU A 64 -3.43 -19.03 -0.54
CA GLU A 64 -2.48 -19.56 0.44
C GLU A 64 -2.92 -20.93 0.98
N LEU A 65 -4.22 -21.14 1.21
CA LEU A 65 -4.76 -22.45 1.56
C LEU A 65 -4.47 -23.48 0.46
N ASP A 66 -4.80 -23.18 -0.79
CA ASP A 66 -4.59 -24.08 -1.92
C ASP A 66 -3.10 -24.36 -2.17
N ARG A 67 -2.24 -23.35 -1.96
CA ARG A 67 -0.79 -23.44 -2.20
C ARG A 67 -0.07 -24.21 -1.11
N TYR A 68 -0.43 -23.97 0.16
CA TYR A 68 0.35 -24.44 1.31
C TYR A 68 -0.37 -25.53 2.12
N LEU A 69 -1.68 -25.71 1.94
CA LEU A 69 -2.51 -26.72 2.61
C LEU A 69 -3.43 -27.50 1.63
N PRO A 70 -2.94 -28.04 0.49
CA PRO A 70 -3.78 -28.62 -0.56
C PRO A 70 -4.52 -29.93 -0.21
N THR A 71 -4.27 -30.54 0.95
CA THR A 71 -4.77 -31.87 1.31
C THR A 71 -5.61 -31.91 2.60
N LEU A 72 -6.11 -30.75 3.06
CA LEU A 72 -7.06 -30.64 4.18
C LEU A 72 -8.52 -30.73 3.69
#